data_AF-A0A0B4XKA4-F1
#
_entry.id   AF-A0A0B4XKA4-F1
#
_cell.length_a   1.000
_cell.length_b   1.000
_cell.length_c   1.000
_cell.angle_alpha   90.00
_cell.angle_beta   90.00
_cell.angle_gamma   90.00
#
_symmetry.space_group_name_H-M   'P 1'
#
loop_
_entity.id
_entity.type
_entity.pdbx_description
1 polymer ?
#
loop_
_entity_poly.entity_id
_entity_poly.type
_entity_poly.pdbx_seq_one_letter_code
_entity_poly.pdbx_strand_id
1 'polypeptide(L)'
;MIRKCAGIVLMGLALSVHAQTEQATPPADEQAASPALQEINALGEVAMQTGLQAIQESGGLYPFAIIGRTDGQTQLVGYQGDPALRPPAEEWGEALFLRLREMAAGDDTIKVAALVRLHNVPAKEEGEPPIPGLWVLVDHRDERAWVLFMPFLPNEDTGKRTPGEVIYYATDQPLFPVGD
;
A
#
# COMPACT_ATOMS: atom_id res chain seq x y z
N MET A 1 -10.93 52.98 38.83
CA MET A 1 -11.40 51.64 39.23
C MET A 1 -11.39 50.74 38.01
N ILE A 2 -10.83 49.55 38.16
CA ILE A 2 -10.45 48.56 37.14
C ILE A 2 -11.59 47.55 36.89
N ARG A 3 -11.55 46.86 35.73
CA ARG A 3 -12.28 45.65 35.25
C ARG A 3 -13.62 45.93 34.53
N LYS A 4 -13.93 45.35 33.35
CA LYS A 4 -13.70 43.98 32.86
C LYS A 4 -13.86 43.85 31.31
N CYS A 5 -13.04 42.94 30.78
CA CYS A 5 -13.20 42.01 29.66
C CYS A 5 -13.47 42.48 28.21
N ALA A 6 -12.42 42.25 27.41
CA ALA A 6 -12.39 42.13 25.96
C ALA A 6 -13.33 41.04 25.42
N GLY A 7 -14.01 41.34 24.32
CA GLY A 7 -14.63 40.36 23.42
C GLY A 7 -13.72 40.18 22.21
N ILE A 8 -13.14 38.99 22.09
CA ILE A 8 -12.42 38.52 20.90
C ILE A 8 -13.47 37.87 20.00
N VAL A 9 -13.64 38.38 18.78
CA VAL A 9 -14.32 37.65 17.70
C VAL A 9 -13.22 37.05 16.83
N LEU A 10 -13.03 35.74 16.94
CA LEU A 10 -12.15 34.95 16.07
C LEU A 10 -12.72 34.99 14.65
N MET A 11 -11.95 35.56 13.72
CA MET A 11 -12.06 35.25 12.30
C MET A 11 -11.63 33.79 12.10
N GLY A 12 -12.60 32.90 11.87
CA GLY A 12 -12.31 31.53 11.44
C GLY A 12 -11.86 31.53 9.98
N LEU A 13 -10.54 31.46 9.75
CA LEU A 13 -9.98 30.98 8.50
C LEU A 13 -10.35 29.50 8.36
N ALA A 14 -11.32 29.19 7.51
CA ALA A 14 -11.51 27.84 7.00
C ALA A 14 -10.37 27.57 5.99
N LEU A 15 -9.31 26.90 6.45
CA LEU A 15 -8.35 26.24 5.57
C LEU A 15 -9.06 25.01 4.99
N SER A 16 -9.68 25.17 3.82
CA SER A 16 -10.12 24.04 3.01
C SER A 16 -8.90 23.29 2.49
N VAL A 17 -8.49 22.24 3.21
CA VAL A 17 -7.58 21.22 2.68
C VAL A 17 -8.34 20.47 1.60
N HIS A 18 -8.14 20.88 0.35
CA HIS A 18 -8.42 20.04 -0.80
C HIS A 18 -7.34 18.98 -0.84
N ALA A 19 -7.57 17.84 -0.18
CA ALA A 19 -6.86 16.62 -0.54
C ALA A 19 -7.38 16.20 -1.92
N GLN A 20 -6.69 16.67 -2.97
CA GLN A 20 -6.83 16.12 -4.30
C GLN A 20 -6.36 14.66 -4.24
N THR A 21 -7.30 13.73 -4.05
CA THR A 21 -7.12 12.35 -4.54
C THR A 21 -7.11 12.42 -6.05
N GLU A 22 -5.96 12.76 -6.61
CA GLU A 22 -5.68 12.52 -8.01
C GLU A 22 -5.59 10.99 -8.14
N GLN A 23 -6.68 10.38 -8.62
CA GLN A 23 -6.62 8.99 -9.09
C GLN A 23 -5.59 8.99 -10.21
N ALA A 24 -4.40 8.49 -9.92
CA ALA A 24 -3.35 8.42 -10.91
C ALA A 24 -3.78 7.42 -11.98
N THR A 25 -3.66 7.81 -13.24
CA THR A 25 -3.80 6.89 -14.36
C THR A 25 -2.90 5.68 -14.10
N PRO A 26 -3.36 4.43 -14.32
CA PRO A 26 -2.49 3.28 -14.22
C PRO A 26 -1.21 3.54 -15.03
N PRO A 27 -0.02 3.12 -14.54
CA PRO A 27 1.26 3.31 -15.22
C PRO A 27 1.33 2.66 -16.62
N ALA A 28 0.25 2.03 -17.08
CA ALA A 28 0.11 1.47 -18.42
C ALA A 28 -0.31 2.51 -19.49
N ASP A 29 -1.00 3.59 -19.13
CA ASP A 29 -1.56 4.54 -20.12
C ASP A 29 -0.63 5.75 -20.40
N GLU A 30 0.33 6.03 -19.51
CA GLU A 30 1.36 7.05 -19.73
C GLU A 30 2.71 6.41 -20.05
N GLN A 31 3.16 6.65 -21.28
CA GLN A 31 4.52 6.50 -21.81
C GLN A 31 4.97 5.07 -22.14
N ALA A 32 5.71 4.96 -23.24
CA ALA A 32 6.37 3.75 -23.70
C ALA A 32 7.14 3.11 -22.53
N ALA A 33 6.54 2.06 -21.94
CA ALA A 33 6.89 1.58 -20.60
C ALA A 33 8.40 1.37 -20.46
N SER A 34 9.04 2.17 -19.61
CA SER A 34 10.44 1.94 -19.22
C SER A 34 10.57 0.49 -18.72
N PRO A 35 11.72 -0.18 -18.89
CA PRO A 35 11.91 -1.53 -18.36
C PRO A 35 11.54 -1.63 -16.87
N ALA A 36 11.84 -0.59 -16.10
CA ALA A 36 11.50 -0.49 -14.69
C ALA A 36 9.99 -0.42 -14.42
N LEU A 37 9.21 0.35 -15.20
CA LEU A 37 7.75 0.36 -15.11
C LEU A 37 7.13 -1.00 -15.49
N GLN A 38 7.71 -1.71 -16.47
CA GLN A 38 7.26 -3.06 -16.81
C GLN A 38 7.48 -4.04 -15.65
N GLU A 39 8.60 -3.91 -14.94
CA GLU A 39 8.91 -4.73 -13.77
C GLU A 39 8.02 -4.40 -12.57
N ILE A 40 7.70 -3.12 -12.35
CA ILE A 40 6.70 -2.69 -11.37
C ILE A 40 5.35 -3.34 -11.67
N ASN A 41 4.89 -3.25 -12.92
CA ASN A 41 3.59 -3.80 -13.32
C ASN A 41 3.55 -5.32 -13.16
N ALA A 42 4.60 -6.01 -13.63
CA ALA A 42 4.70 -7.46 -13.51
C ALA A 42 4.73 -7.93 -12.05
N LEU A 43 5.54 -7.29 -11.20
CA LEU A 43 5.61 -7.67 -9.79
C LEU A 43 4.32 -7.31 -9.04
N GLY A 44 3.72 -6.16 -9.34
CA GLY A 44 2.44 -5.74 -8.77
C GLY A 44 1.32 -6.71 -9.10
N GLU A 45 1.25 -7.21 -10.34
CA GLU A 45 0.28 -8.23 -10.76
C GLU A 45 0.51 -9.55 -10.01
N VAL A 46 1.75 -10.05 -9.96
CA VAL A 46 2.08 -11.28 -9.23
C VAL A 46 1.75 -11.15 -7.74
N ALA A 47 2.06 -10.01 -7.12
CA ALA A 47 1.77 -9.73 -5.73
C ALA A 47 0.27 -9.71 -5.44
N MET A 48 -0.52 -9.08 -6.31
CA MET A 48 -1.98 -9.03 -6.21
C MET A 48 -2.60 -10.42 -6.35
N GLN A 49 -2.19 -11.19 -7.35
CA GLN A 49 -2.67 -12.56 -7.57
C GLN A 49 -2.32 -13.47 -6.39
N THR A 50 -1.08 -13.39 -5.90
CA THR A 50 -0.62 -14.17 -4.73
C THR A 50 -1.44 -13.84 -3.49
N GLY A 51 -1.68 -12.54 -3.23
CA GLY A 51 -2.48 -12.10 -2.09
C GLY A 51 -3.94 -12.57 -2.19
N LEU A 52 -4.56 -12.47 -3.37
CA LEU A 52 -5.91 -12.97 -3.60
C LEU A 52 -6.02 -14.48 -3.41
N GLN A 53 -5.06 -15.24 -3.96
CA GLN A 53 -5.03 -16.69 -3.79
C GLN A 53 -4.94 -17.07 -2.31
N ALA A 54 -4.03 -16.44 -1.55
CA ALA A 54 -3.91 -16.70 -0.13
C ALA A 54 -5.21 -16.41 0.65
N ILE A 55 -5.93 -15.34 0.28
CA ILE A 55 -7.23 -15.00 0.89
C ILE A 55 -8.29 -16.06 0.55
N GLN A 56 -8.33 -16.53 -0.70
CA GLN A 56 -9.29 -17.54 -1.15
C GLN A 56 -9.04 -18.90 -0.47
N GLU A 57 -7.77 -19.27 -0.27
CA GLU A 57 -7.38 -20.55 0.32
C GLU A 57 -7.48 -20.57 1.85
N SER A 58 -7.15 -19.46 2.51
CA SER A 58 -7.00 -19.42 3.98
C SER A 58 -8.04 -18.56 4.71
N GLY A 59 -8.87 -17.80 3.98
CA GLY A 59 -9.85 -16.88 4.55
C GLY A 59 -9.26 -15.59 5.12
N GLY A 60 -7.95 -15.35 4.92
CA GLY A 60 -7.27 -14.14 5.38
C GLY A 60 -5.91 -13.97 4.72
N LEU A 61 -5.18 -12.95 5.15
CA LEU A 61 -3.82 -12.72 4.69
C LEU A 61 -2.98 -12.14 5.81
N TYR A 62 -1.81 -12.76 6.02
CA TYR A 62 -0.77 -12.20 6.87
C TYR A 62 0.28 -11.51 5.97
N PRO A 63 0.78 -10.31 6.33
CA PRO A 63 1.63 -9.55 5.43
C PRO A 63 2.89 -10.29 4.99
N PHE A 64 3.22 -10.13 3.71
CA PHE A 64 4.38 -10.71 3.07
C PHE A 64 4.92 -9.76 2.01
N ALA A 65 6.09 -10.06 1.48
CA ALA A 65 6.72 -9.31 0.43
C ALA A 65 7.28 -10.23 -0.66
N ILE A 66 7.40 -9.70 -1.87
CA ILE A 66 8.08 -10.33 -3.00
C ILE A 66 9.21 -9.41 -3.42
N ILE A 67 10.42 -9.96 -3.52
CA ILE A 67 11.62 -9.24 -3.93
C ILE A 67 12.04 -9.76 -5.31
N GLY A 68 12.24 -8.87 -6.27
CA GLY A 68 12.84 -9.18 -7.57
C GLY A 68 14.31 -8.74 -7.62
N ARG A 69 15.17 -9.61 -8.13
CA ARG A 69 16.62 -9.39 -8.21
C ARG A 69 17.11 -9.15 -9.63
N THR A 70 18.30 -8.57 -9.77
CA THR A 70 18.96 -8.26 -11.05
C THR A 70 19.22 -9.48 -11.93
N ASP A 71 19.36 -10.67 -11.34
CA ASP A 71 19.50 -11.94 -12.05
C ASP A 71 18.16 -12.55 -12.52
N GLY A 72 17.04 -11.87 -12.26
CA GLY A 72 15.69 -12.31 -12.62
C GLY A 72 15.04 -13.24 -11.58
N GLN A 73 15.70 -13.56 -10.47
CA GLN A 73 15.09 -14.36 -9.41
C GLN A 73 14.08 -13.56 -8.60
N THR A 74 13.05 -14.24 -8.12
CA THR A 74 12.09 -13.70 -7.15
C THR A 74 12.19 -14.44 -5.83
N GLN A 75 12.03 -13.71 -4.73
CA GLN A 75 12.08 -14.23 -3.37
C GLN A 75 10.83 -13.79 -2.60
N LEU A 76 10.09 -14.76 -2.06
CA LEU A 76 9.00 -14.50 -1.11
C LEU A 76 9.57 -14.32 0.30
N VAL A 77 9.19 -13.23 0.96
CA VAL A 77 9.57 -12.91 2.33
C VAL A 77 8.31 -12.80 3.16
N GLY A 78 8.20 -13.61 4.20
CA GLY A 78 7.06 -13.59 5.12
C GLY A 78 7.52 -13.92 6.53
N TYR A 79 6.57 -13.97 7.46
CA TYR A 79 6.88 -14.36 8.83
C TYR A 79 7.27 -15.84 8.89
N GLN A 80 8.44 -16.13 9.48
CA GLN A 80 8.98 -17.48 9.63
C GLN A 80 9.10 -17.93 11.09
N GLY A 81 8.60 -17.14 12.04
CA GLY A 81 8.60 -17.50 13.45
C GLY A 81 7.48 -18.49 13.80
N ASP A 82 7.30 -18.73 15.10
CA ASP A 82 6.20 -19.55 15.61
C ASP A 82 4.84 -18.91 15.26
N PRO A 83 3.94 -19.60 14.52
CA PRO A 83 2.62 -19.08 14.19
C PRO A 83 1.78 -18.62 15.39
N ALA A 84 2.03 -19.17 16.59
CA ALA A 84 1.35 -18.80 17.83
C ALA A 84 1.88 -17.50 18.45
N LEU A 85 3.09 -17.08 18.06
CA LEU A 85 3.77 -15.86 18.51
C LEU A 85 3.78 -14.77 17.44
N ARG A 86 2.93 -14.91 16.41
CA ARG A 86 2.80 -13.90 15.36
C ARG A 86 2.36 -12.58 15.97
N PRO A 87 3.09 -11.49 15.71
CA PRO A 87 2.61 -10.16 16.08
C PRO A 87 1.30 -9.83 15.33
N PRO A 88 0.58 -8.79 15.77
CA PRO A 88 -0.51 -8.24 14.98
C PRO A 88 -0.06 -7.93 13.55
N ALA A 89 -0.95 -8.16 12.57
CA ALA A 89 -0.62 -8.02 11.16
C ALA A 89 -0.12 -6.60 10.82
N GLU A 90 -0.67 -5.56 11.45
CA GLU A 90 -0.23 -4.19 11.25
C GLU A 90 1.22 -3.97 11.70
N GLU A 91 1.53 -4.35 12.94
CA GLU A 91 2.89 -4.27 13.50
C GLU A 91 3.90 -5.06 12.67
N TRP A 92 3.51 -6.24 12.18
CA TRP A 92 4.35 -7.03 11.29
C TRP A 92 4.56 -6.35 9.94
N GLY A 93 3.50 -5.77 9.36
CA GLY A 93 3.58 -5.06 8.09
C GLY A 93 4.56 -3.89 8.15
N GLU A 94 4.54 -3.14 9.25
CA GLU A 94 5.49 -2.05 9.51
C GLU A 94 6.93 -2.56 9.68
N ALA A 95 7.12 -3.61 10.48
CA ALA A 95 8.44 -4.22 10.67
C ALA A 95 8.99 -4.78 9.35
N LEU A 96 8.14 -5.41 8.53
CA LEU A 96 8.49 -5.93 7.22
C LEU A 96 8.86 -4.80 6.25
N PHE A 97 8.11 -3.69 6.24
CA PHE A 97 8.47 -2.50 5.47
C PHE A 97 9.87 -2.01 5.83
N LEU A 98 10.17 -1.80 7.11
CA LEU A 98 11.50 -1.36 7.56
C LEU A 98 12.60 -2.36 7.18
N ARG A 99 12.32 -3.66 7.30
CA ARG A 99 13.27 -4.71 6.91
C ARG A 99 13.56 -4.69 5.42
N LEU A 100 12.56 -4.50 4.57
CA LEU A 100 12.75 -4.38 3.13
C LEU A 100 13.64 -3.17 2.78
N ARG A 101 13.44 -2.04 3.46
CA ARG A 101 14.30 -0.85 3.29
C ARG A 101 15.75 -1.13 3.66
N GLU A 102 15.96 -1.78 4.80
CA GLU A 102 17.29 -2.18 5.26
C GLU A 102 17.96 -3.12 4.25
N MET A 103 17.23 -4.12 3.75
CA MET A 103 17.72 -5.05 2.72
C MET A 103 18.06 -4.31 1.43
N ALA A 104 17.17 -3.45 0.93
CA ALA A 104 17.39 -2.68 -0.29
C ALA A 104 18.56 -1.69 -0.17
N ALA A 105 18.82 -1.15 1.01
CA ALA A 105 19.99 -0.30 1.26
C ALA A 105 21.31 -1.11 1.31
N GLY A 106 21.26 -2.34 1.80
CA GLY A 106 22.46 -3.20 1.97
C GLY A 106 22.77 -4.14 0.79
N ASP A 107 21.84 -4.33 -0.14
CA ASP A 107 21.93 -5.29 -1.24
C ASP A 107 21.48 -4.65 -2.56
N ASP A 108 22.45 -4.22 -3.37
CA ASP A 108 22.23 -3.58 -4.67
C ASP A 108 21.62 -4.51 -5.72
N THR A 109 21.62 -5.83 -5.49
CA THR A 109 21.01 -6.80 -6.40
C THR A 109 19.49 -6.84 -6.30
N ILE A 110 18.89 -6.33 -5.22
CA ILE A 110 17.45 -6.15 -5.11
C ILE A 110 17.05 -4.97 -5.99
N LYS A 111 16.30 -5.17 -7.07
CA LYS A 111 15.93 -4.08 -8.00
C LYS A 111 14.48 -3.60 -7.86
N VAL A 112 13.59 -4.50 -7.43
CA VAL A 112 12.16 -4.25 -7.29
C VAL A 112 11.64 -5.00 -6.08
N ALA A 113 10.68 -4.44 -5.36
CA ALA A 113 10.06 -5.10 -4.22
C ALA A 113 8.58 -4.74 -4.11
N ALA A 114 7.77 -5.70 -3.66
CA ALA A 114 6.36 -5.53 -3.38
C ALA A 114 6.06 -5.94 -1.94
N LEU A 115 5.36 -5.10 -1.16
CA LEU A 115 4.83 -5.40 0.16
C LEU A 115 3.32 -5.53 0.08
N VAL A 116 2.79 -6.67 0.52
CA VAL A 116 1.38 -7.03 0.42
C VAL A 116 0.77 -7.16 1.81
N ARG A 117 -0.39 -6.54 2.01
CA ARG A 117 -1.18 -6.66 3.26
C ARG A 117 -2.67 -6.43 3.00
N LEU A 118 -3.49 -6.80 3.98
CA LEU A 118 -4.85 -6.26 4.06
C LEU A 118 -4.82 -4.83 4.59
N HIS A 119 -5.68 -3.99 4.04
CA HIS A 119 -5.85 -2.62 4.47
C HIS A 119 -7.32 -2.24 4.51
N ASN A 120 -7.71 -1.47 5.52
CA ASN A 120 -9.04 -0.89 5.63
C ASN A 120 -8.95 0.59 5.30
N VAL A 121 -9.55 0.99 4.18
CA VAL A 121 -9.75 2.41 3.89
C VAL A 121 -10.87 2.91 4.82
N PRO A 122 -10.61 3.96 5.62
CA PRO A 122 -11.62 4.51 6.51
C PRO A 122 -12.82 5.01 5.71
N ALA A 123 -13.99 4.93 6.33
CA ALA A 123 -15.21 5.51 5.78
C ALA A 123 -15.07 7.01 5.55
N LYS A 124 -15.71 7.52 4.49
CA LYS A 124 -15.77 8.97 4.23
C LYS A 124 -16.74 9.67 5.17
N GLU A 125 -17.81 8.98 5.55
CA GLU A 125 -18.88 9.52 6.40
C GLU A 125 -19.02 8.73 7.72
N GLU A 126 -19.45 9.43 8.76
CA GLU A 126 -19.68 8.83 10.07
C GLU A 126 -20.85 7.85 10.01
N GLY A 127 -20.60 6.59 10.39
CA GLY A 127 -21.60 5.51 10.36
C GLY A 127 -21.48 4.55 9.17
N GLU A 128 -20.64 4.86 8.18
CA GLU A 128 -20.32 3.90 7.11
C GLU A 128 -19.23 2.90 7.58
N PRO A 129 -19.29 1.62 7.14
CA PRO A 129 -18.25 0.66 7.42
C PRO A 129 -16.97 0.98 6.61
N PRO A 130 -15.78 0.67 7.13
CA PRO A 130 -14.55 0.77 6.35
C PRO A 130 -14.57 -0.18 5.14
N ILE A 131 -13.79 0.18 4.12
CA ILE A 131 -13.63 -0.61 2.91
C ILE A 131 -12.34 -1.44 3.04
N PRO A 132 -12.42 -2.73 3.41
CA PRO A 132 -11.29 -3.64 3.33
C PRO A 132 -10.86 -3.82 1.88
N GLY A 133 -9.57 -4.06 1.69
CA GLY A 133 -9.02 -4.44 0.40
C GLY A 133 -7.61 -5.00 0.53
N LEU A 134 -7.13 -5.53 -0.59
CA LEU A 134 -5.74 -5.93 -0.76
C LEU A 134 -4.92 -4.71 -1.15
N TRP A 135 -3.86 -4.47 -0.39
CA TRP A 135 -2.96 -3.33 -0.56
C TRP A 135 -1.59 -3.86 -0.93
N VAL A 136 -1.02 -3.33 -2.01
CA VAL A 136 0.31 -3.70 -2.52
C VAL A 136 1.11 -2.42 -2.73
N LEU A 137 2.15 -2.20 -1.93
CA LEU A 137 3.19 -1.22 -2.25
C LEU A 137 4.21 -1.90 -3.14
N VAL A 138 4.42 -1.40 -4.34
CA VAL A 138 5.46 -1.84 -5.26
C VAL A 138 6.42 -0.69 -5.54
N ASP A 139 7.70 -0.99 -5.49
CA ASP A 139 8.75 0.01 -5.67
C ASP A 139 9.91 -0.58 -6.47
N HIS A 140 10.63 0.27 -7.17
CA HIS A 140 11.76 -0.09 -8.02
C HIS A 140 12.88 0.95 -7.83
N ARG A 141 14.15 0.54 -7.94
CA ARG A 141 15.28 1.47 -7.74
C ARG A 141 15.25 2.70 -8.66
N ASP A 142 14.88 2.46 -9.92
CA ASP A 142 14.94 3.45 -10.99
C ASP A 142 13.61 4.15 -11.29
N GLU A 143 12.54 3.87 -10.53
CA GLU A 143 11.22 4.46 -10.74
C GLU A 143 10.56 4.82 -9.41
N ARG A 144 9.57 5.70 -9.46
CA ARG A 144 8.83 6.06 -8.25
C ARG A 144 8.00 4.88 -7.72
N ALA A 145 7.81 4.83 -6.41
CA ALA A 145 6.96 3.86 -5.75
C ALA A 145 5.47 4.06 -6.08
N TRP A 146 4.74 2.95 -6.11
CA TRP A 146 3.30 2.91 -6.37
C TRP A 146 2.58 2.05 -5.35
N VAL A 147 1.34 2.39 -5.09
CA VAL A 147 0.41 1.51 -4.39
C VAL A 147 -0.70 1.08 -5.33
N LEU A 148 -0.98 -0.22 -5.31
CA LEU A 148 -2.14 -0.84 -5.90
C LEU A 148 -3.09 -1.24 -4.77
N PHE A 149 -4.33 -0.78 -4.84
CA PHE A 149 -5.36 -1.13 -3.89
C PHE A 149 -6.56 -1.77 -4.60
N MET A 150 -6.88 -2.99 -4.21
CA MET A 150 -8.05 -3.72 -4.70
C MET A 150 -9.09 -3.78 -3.58
N PRO A 151 -10.18 -2.99 -3.65
CA PRO A 151 -11.23 -3.02 -2.64
C PRO A 151 -12.01 -4.32 -2.70
N PHE A 152 -12.47 -4.79 -1.55
CA PHE A 152 -13.42 -5.89 -1.42
C PHE A 152 -14.81 -5.32 -1.19
N LEU A 153 -15.58 -5.19 -2.27
CA LEU A 153 -16.89 -4.55 -2.28
C LEU A 153 -17.98 -5.54 -1.88
N PRO A 154 -19.01 -5.10 -1.14
CA PRO A 154 -20.15 -5.95 -0.85
C PRO A 154 -20.84 -6.37 -2.15
N ASN A 155 -21.19 -7.65 -2.25
CA ASN A 155 -22.03 -8.20 -3.30
C ASN A 155 -23.41 -8.49 -2.69
N GLU A 156 -24.42 -7.71 -3.10
CA GLU A 156 -25.77 -7.76 -2.52
C GLU A 156 -26.46 -9.11 -2.74
N ASP A 157 -26.15 -9.80 -3.83
CA ASP A 157 -26.77 -11.08 -4.19
C ASP A 157 -26.25 -12.25 -3.34
N THR A 158 -24.96 -12.22 -2.97
CA THR A 158 -24.30 -13.32 -2.26
C THR A 158 -24.06 -13.05 -0.78
N GLY A 159 -24.21 -11.79 -0.35
CA GLY A 159 -23.84 -11.32 0.99
C GLY A 159 -22.34 -11.41 1.28
N LYS A 160 -21.52 -11.78 0.31
CA LYS A 160 -20.06 -11.87 0.41
C LYS A 160 -19.43 -10.59 -0.13
N ARG A 161 -18.14 -10.40 0.14
CA ARG A 161 -17.36 -9.36 -0.53
C ARG A 161 -16.65 -9.94 -1.75
N THR A 162 -16.61 -9.18 -2.84
CA THR A 162 -15.93 -9.54 -4.09
C THR A 162 -14.84 -8.53 -4.43
N PRO A 163 -13.74 -8.96 -5.07
CA PRO A 163 -12.74 -8.04 -5.60
C PRO A 163 -13.34 -7.00 -6.55
N GLY A 164 -13.03 -5.73 -6.31
CA GLY A 164 -13.33 -4.61 -7.21
C GLY A 164 -12.17 -4.29 -8.15
N GLU A 165 -12.30 -3.17 -8.88
CA GLU A 165 -11.26 -2.65 -9.76
C GLU A 165 -10.02 -2.19 -8.96
N VAL A 166 -8.83 -2.45 -9.51
CA VAL A 166 -7.57 -2.02 -8.89
C VAL A 166 -7.40 -0.51 -9.07
N ILE A 167 -7.14 0.17 -7.96
CA ILE A 167 -6.87 1.60 -7.91
C ILE A 167 -5.35 1.79 -7.75
N TYR A 168 -4.77 2.66 -8.57
CA TYR A 168 -3.35 2.99 -8.56
C TYR A 168 -3.14 4.39 -7.97
N TYR A 169 -2.15 4.54 -7.10
CA TYR A 169 -1.72 5.85 -6.64
C TYR A 169 -0.21 5.89 -6.36
N ALA A 170 0.39 7.05 -6.65
CA ALA A 170 1.77 7.34 -6.28
C ALA A 170 1.91 7.36 -4.75
N THR A 171 3.09 7.04 -4.24
CA THR A 171 3.37 7.18 -2.81
C THR A 171 4.74 7.79 -2.57
N ASP A 172 4.81 8.68 -1.58
CA ASP A 172 6.06 9.28 -1.09
C ASP A 172 6.74 8.42 -0.02
N GLN A 173 6.29 7.17 0.16
CA GLN A 173 6.85 6.20 1.09
C GLN A 173 7.55 5.05 0.32
N PRO A 174 8.73 5.29 -0.27
CA PRO A 174 9.44 4.28 -1.02
C PRO A 174 10.11 3.24 -0.11
N LEU A 175 10.25 2.02 -0.63
CA LEU A 175 11.11 0.96 -0.11
C LEU A 175 12.59 1.24 -0.41
N PHE A 176 12.88 1.82 -1.58
CA PHE A 176 14.24 2.19 -1.94
C PHE A 176 14.57 3.60 -1.43
N PRO A 177 15.77 3.83 -0.89
CA PRO A 177 16.20 5.19 -0.58
C PRO A 177 16.26 6.01 -1.87
N VAL A 178 15.65 7.21 -1.85
CA VAL A 178 15.83 8.19 -2.92
C VAL A 178 17.30 8.61 -2.87
N GLY A 179 18.02 8.50 -3.99
CA GLY A 179 19.41 8.94 -4.05
C GLY A 179 19.54 10.40 -3.62
N ASP A 180 20.53 10.68 -2.76
CA ASP A 180 20.89 12.05 -2.33
C ASP A 180 21.28 12.96 -3.51
#